data_AF-A0A261QS14-F1
#
_entry.id   AF-A0A261QS14-F1
#
_cell.length_a   1.000
_cell.length_b   1.000
_cell.length_c   1.000
_cell.angle_alpha   90.00
_cell.angle_beta   90.00
_cell.angle_gamma   90.00
#
_symmetry.space_group_name_H-M   'P 1'
#
loop_
_entity.id
_entity.type
_entity.pdbx_description
1 polymer ?
#
loop_
_entity_poly.entity_id
_entity_poly.type
_entity_poly.pdbx_seq_one_letter_code
_entity_poly.pdbx_strand_id
1 'polypeptide(L)'
;METLAAAAHEVEGVSPDIASVADELARGQLTLVDGLVTGSGDDEQRHTDVTLRPLTGKDIIDAELAAERVVQTANGSELVRSPAMVEFELLRRQVARLGNLNGPLSLLQLKSLSARDIERLIIAQRLGGSALAGQLAADSGRLDAVSGKN
;
A
#
# COMPACT_ATOMS: atom_id res chain seq x y z
N MET A 1 30.21 -31.39 -3.46
CA MET A 1 29.89 -30.10 -2.80
C MET A 1 29.07 -29.29 -3.78
N GLU A 2 27.75 -29.45 -3.76
CA GLU A 2 26.83 -28.60 -4.53
C GLU A 2 25.41 -28.83 -3.99
N THR A 3 25.09 -28.17 -2.89
CA THR A 3 23.73 -28.14 -2.33
C THR A 3 23.55 -26.84 -1.56
N LEU A 4 23.28 -25.73 -2.27
CA LEU A 4 22.60 -24.54 -1.70
C LEU A 4 22.13 -23.57 -2.80
N ALA A 5 21.29 -24.02 -3.74
CA ALA A 5 20.74 -23.13 -4.77
C ALA A 5 19.32 -23.49 -5.25
N ALA A 6 18.52 -24.16 -4.41
CA ALA A 6 17.20 -24.66 -4.83
C ALA A 6 16.11 -24.45 -3.76
N ALA A 7 15.93 -23.21 -3.31
CA ALA A 7 14.80 -22.83 -2.45
C ALA A 7 14.10 -21.54 -2.94
N ALA A 8 13.97 -21.38 -4.25
CA ALA A 8 13.19 -20.31 -4.88
C ALA A 8 12.24 -20.87 -5.95
N HIS A 9 11.55 -21.97 -5.62
CA HIS A 9 10.56 -22.57 -6.52
C HIS A 9 9.23 -21.82 -6.41
N GLU A 10 9.07 -20.85 -7.32
CA GLU A 10 7.86 -20.55 -8.10
C GLU A 10 6.50 -20.87 -7.43
N VAL A 11 5.89 -19.83 -6.86
CA VAL A 11 4.43 -19.80 -6.65
C VAL A 11 3.80 -19.36 -7.96
N GLU A 12 3.42 -20.33 -8.78
CA GLU A 12 2.82 -20.16 -10.11
C GLU A 12 1.53 -19.31 -10.03
N GLY A 13 1.52 -18.12 -10.66
CA GLY A 13 0.33 -17.28 -10.84
C GLY A 13 0.28 -15.97 -10.05
N VAL A 14 1.26 -15.70 -9.18
CA VAL A 14 1.33 -14.44 -8.42
C VAL A 14 2.49 -13.61 -8.98
N SER A 15 2.22 -12.38 -9.46
CA SER A 15 3.28 -11.45 -9.89
C SER A 15 4.35 -11.37 -8.79
N PRO A 16 5.66 -11.40 -9.10
CA PRO A 16 6.73 -11.38 -8.10
C PRO A 16 6.61 -10.21 -7.11
N ASP A 17 6.03 -9.09 -7.54
CA ASP A 17 5.74 -7.94 -6.68
C ASP A 17 4.64 -8.22 -5.64
N ILE A 18 3.64 -9.06 -5.94
CA ILE A 18 2.58 -9.44 -4.98
C ILE A 18 3.13 -10.34 -3.89
N ALA A 19 3.94 -11.35 -4.23
CA ALA A 19 4.54 -12.26 -3.26
C ALA A 19 5.49 -11.50 -2.31
N SER A 20 6.31 -10.59 -2.85
CA SER A 20 7.16 -9.71 -2.04
C SER A 20 6.36 -8.84 -1.08
N VAL A 21 5.30 -8.17 -1.57
CA VAL A 21 4.46 -7.33 -0.71
C VAL A 21 3.73 -8.14 0.36
N ALA A 22 3.27 -9.36 0.03
CA ALA A 22 2.63 -10.25 1.00
C ALA A 22 3.58 -10.63 2.15
N ASP A 23 4.83 -11.00 1.83
CA ASP A 23 5.86 -11.35 2.81
C ASP A 23 6.27 -10.15 3.69
N GLU A 24 6.37 -8.96 3.10
CA GLU A 24 6.58 -7.72 3.86
C GLU A 24 5.43 -7.45 4.84
N LEU A 25 4.19 -7.52 4.37
CA LEU A 25 3.02 -7.28 5.21
C LEU A 25 2.89 -8.30 6.35
N ALA A 26 3.24 -9.57 6.11
CA ALA A 26 3.27 -10.60 7.14
C ALA A 26 4.28 -10.30 8.27
N ARG A 27 5.36 -9.58 7.93
CA ARG A 27 6.35 -9.07 8.90
C ARG A 27 5.97 -7.71 9.49
N GLY A 28 4.80 -7.18 9.15
CA GLY A 28 4.35 -5.84 9.58
C GLY A 28 5.14 -4.70 8.93
N GLN A 29 5.76 -4.95 7.79
CA GLN A 29 6.57 -3.99 7.05
C GLN A 29 5.96 -3.74 5.66
N LEU A 30 6.28 -2.59 5.08
CA LEU A 30 6.03 -2.32 3.68
C LEU A 30 7.02 -1.26 3.23
N THR A 31 7.79 -1.53 2.19
CA THR A 31 8.80 -0.58 1.71
C THR A 31 8.55 -0.22 0.24
N LEU A 32 8.70 1.07 -0.07
CA LEU A 32 8.70 1.60 -1.44
C LEU A 32 10.08 1.39 -2.09
N VAL A 33 10.09 1.18 -3.39
CA VAL A 33 11.31 0.95 -4.18
C VAL A 33 12.03 2.26 -4.44
N ASP A 34 11.33 3.26 -4.98
CA ASP A 34 11.93 4.56 -5.32
C ASP A 34 11.75 5.56 -4.18
N GLY A 35 10.62 5.47 -3.47
CA GLY A 35 10.27 6.29 -2.33
C GLY A 35 9.81 7.69 -2.72
N LEU A 36 9.33 8.42 -1.72
CA LEU A 36 8.98 9.82 -1.86
C LEU A 36 10.17 10.70 -1.49
N VAL A 37 10.55 11.60 -2.39
CA VAL A 37 11.61 12.58 -2.14
C VAL A 37 10.98 13.90 -1.66
N THR A 38 11.55 14.46 -0.59
CA THR A 38 11.17 15.77 -0.05
C THR A 38 12.40 16.63 0.20
N GLY A 39 12.23 17.95 0.23
CA GLY A 39 13.35 18.88 0.38
C GLY A 39 14.00 19.19 -0.97
N SER A 40 15.16 19.84 -0.94
CA SER A 40 15.91 20.23 -2.13
C SER A 40 17.37 20.47 -1.79
N GLY A 41 18.29 20.12 -2.69
CA GLY A 41 19.73 20.30 -2.47
C GLY A 41 20.24 19.42 -1.34
N ASP A 42 20.96 20.01 -0.39
CA ASP A 42 21.57 19.28 0.73
C ASP A 42 20.56 18.76 1.77
N ASP A 43 19.32 19.26 1.76
CA ASP A 43 18.24 18.84 2.65
C ASP A 43 17.31 17.78 2.01
N GLU A 44 17.70 17.20 0.88
CA GLU A 44 16.91 16.17 0.20
C GLU A 44 16.83 14.89 1.06
N GLN A 45 15.60 14.41 1.28
CA GLN A 45 15.32 13.19 2.04
C GLN A 45 14.41 12.27 1.25
N ARG A 46 14.79 10.99 1.21
CA ARG A 46 13.99 9.93 0.61
C ARG A 46 13.30 9.11 1.69
N HIS A 47 11.99 8.95 1.54
CA HIS A 47 11.13 8.21 2.45
C HIS A 47 10.62 6.94 1.76
N THR A 48 10.95 5.77 2.30
CA THR A 48 10.61 4.47 1.70
C THR A 48 9.72 3.61 2.60
N ASP A 49 9.88 3.70 3.93
CA ASP A 49 9.16 2.83 4.86
C ASP A 49 7.73 3.29 5.07
N VAL A 50 6.76 2.41 4.78
CA VAL A 50 5.34 2.69 4.85
C VAL A 50 4.74 2.03 6.09
N THR A 51 3.98 2.80 6.87
CA THR A 51 3.07 2.25 7.87
C THR A 51 1.65 2.45 7.39
N LEU A 52 0.89 1.35 7.28
CA LEU A 52 -0.52 1.38 6.95
C LEU A 52 -1.38 1.37 8.22
N ARG A 53 -2.57 1.96 8.14
CA ARG A 53 -3.61 1.87 9.17
C ARG A 53 -4.93 1.40 8.56
N PRO A 54 -5.83 0.83 9.37
CA PRO A 54 -7.20 0.60 8.93
C PRO A 54 -7.89 1.89 8.49
N LEU A 55 -8.72 1.79 7.45
CA LEU A 55 -9.61 2.87 7.04
C LEU A 55 -10.78 2.96 8.02
N THR A 56 -11.14 4.19 8.38
CA THR A 56 -12.31 4.47 9.20
C THR A 56 -13.52 4.81 8.34
N GLY A 57 -14.73 4.79 8.91
CA GLY A 57 -15.93 5.27 8.21
C GLY A 57 -15.81 6.72 7.73
N LYS A 58 -15.11 7.57 8.49
CA LYS A 58 -14.77 8.94 8.09
C LYS A 58 -13.91 8.96 6.83
N ASP A 59 -12.89 8.10 6.75
CA ASP A 59 -12.01 8.05 5.58
C ASP A 59 -12.76 7.66 4.31
N ILE A 60 -13.71 6.73 4.44
CA ILE A 60 -14.56 6.29 3.32
C ILE A 60 -15.40 7.46 2.82
N ILE A 61 -16.15 8.13 3.70
CA ILE A 61 -17.01 9.26 3.33
C ILE A 61 -16.18 10.42 2.75
N ASP A 62 -15.06 10.77 3.39
CA ASP A 62 -14.19 11.86 2.93
C ASP A 62 -13.53 11.54 1.59
N ALA A 63 -13.34 10.26 1.24
CA ALA A 63 -12.84 9.84 -0.08
C ALA A 63 -13.92 9.95 -1.17
N GLU A 64 -15.16 9.54 -0.85
CA GLU A 64 -16.33 9.71 -1.73
C GLU A 64 -16.50 11.17 -2.12
N LEU A 65 -16.57 12.06 -1.12
CA LEU A 65 -16.76 13.50 -1.33
C LEU A 65 -15.60 14.14 -2.10
N ALA A 66 -14.36 13.74 -1.83
CA ALA A 66 -13.18 14.28 -2.53
C ALA A 66 -13.12 13.86 -4.02
N ALA A 67 -13.81 12.79 -4.40
CA ALA A 67 -13.90 12.33 -5.78
C ALA A 67 -15.07 12.94 -6.57
N GLU A 68 -15.92 13.73 -5.92
CA GLU A 68 -16.99 14.48 -6.56
C GLU A 68 -16.46 15.74 -7.23
N ARG A 69 -16.92 15.98 -8.47
CA ARG A 69 -16.57 17.16 -9.25
C ARG A 69 -17.78 17.64 -10.02
N VAL A 70 -17.93 18.96 -10.09
CA VAL A 70 -18.89 19.58 -10.99
C VAL A 70 -18.31 19.59 -12.40
N VAL A 71 -19.04 18.99 -13.34
CA VAL A 71 -18.70 18.95 -14.76
C VAL A 71 -19.73 19.75 -15.53
N GLN A 72 -19.29 20.57 -16.48
CA GLN A 72 -20.19 21.26 -17.39
C GLN A 72 -20.58 20.32 -18.53
N THR A 73 -21.87 20.06 -18.69
CA THR A 73 -22.44 19.29 -19.79
C THR A 73 -23.29 20.19 -20.68
N ALA A 74 -23.77 19.66 -21.81
CA ALA A 74 -24.68 20.40 -22.69
C ALA A 74 -26.02 20.75 -22.00
N ASN A 75 -26.38 20.04 -20.93
CA ASN A 75 -27.63 20.23 -20.18
C ASN A 75 -27.46 21.07 -18.92
N GLY A 76 -26.25 21.56 -18.64
CA GLY A 76 -25.93 22.34 -17.45
C GLY A 76 -24.83 21.71 -16.59
N SER A 77 -24.68 22.18 -15.36
CA SER A 77 -23.69 21.66 -14.42
C SER A 77 -24.21 20.36 -13.77
N GLU A 78 -23.43 19.29 -13.87
CA GLU A 78 -23.73 17.99 -13.26
C GLU A 78 -22.66 17.62 -12.23
N LEU A 79 -23.07 16.99 -11.12
CA LEU A 79 -22.15 16.45 -10.14
C LEU A 79 -21.78 15.01 -10.53
N VAL A 80 -20.49 14.77 -10.74
CA VAL A 80 -19.96 13.46 -11.14
C VAL A 80 -18.96 12.98 -10.10
N ARG A 81 -19.11 11.73 -9.68
CA ARG A 81 -18.20 11.05 -8.75
C ARG A 81 -17.32 10.07 -9.52
N SER A 82 -16.00 10.25 -9.45
CA SER A 82 -15.04 9.38 -10.15
C SER A 82 -14.68 8.14 -9.31
N PRO A 83 -14.99 6.90 -9.76
CA PRO A 83 -14.63 5.70 -9.02
C PRO A 83 -13.13 5.50 -8.85
N ALA A 84 -12.33 5.81 -9.88
CA ALA A 84 -10.88 5.72 -9.81
C ALA A 84 -10.30 6.70 -8.78
N MET A 85 -10.86 7.92 -8.69
CA MET A 85 -10.40 8.88 -7.68
C MET A 85 -10.71 8.43 -6.25
N VAL A 86 -11.83 7.76 -6.02
CA VAL A 86 -12.11 7.18 -4.70
C VAL A 86 -11.05 6.15 -4.31
N GLU A 87 -10.63 5.28 -5.23
CA GLU A 87 -9.58 4.29 -4.94
C GLU A 87 -8.27 4.96 -4.49
N PHE A 88 -7.82 6.01 -5.20
CA PHE A 88 -6.62 6.77 -4.81
C PHE A 88 -6.80 7.59 -3.52
N GLU A 89 -7.99 8.13 -3.27
CA GLU A 89 -8.30 8.84 -2.04
C GLU A 89 -8.31 7.89 -0.81
N LEU A 90 -8.80 6.67 -0.96
CA LEU A 90 -8.70 5.64 0.07
C LEU A 90 -7.24 5.23 0.29
N LEU A 91 -6.50 4.97 -0.80
CA LEU A 91 -5.10 4.56 -0.76
C LEU A 91 -4.24 5.54 0.06
N ARG A 92 -4.31 6.85 -0.26
CA ARG A 92 -3.53 7.86 0.47
C ARG A 92 -3.93 8.01 1.94
N ARG A 93 -5.20 7.73 2.28
CA ARG A 93 -5.70 7.79 3.67
C ARG A 93 -5.25 6.60 4.50
N GLN A 94 -5.00 5.46 3.86
CA GLN A 94 -4.52 4.25 4.50
C GLN A 94 -3.05 4.37 4.96
N VAL A 95 -2.26 5.21 4.29
CA VAL A 95 -0.87 5.49 4.69
C VAL A 95 -0.86 6.36 5.95
N ALA A 96 -0.52 5.76 7.09
CA ALA A 96 -0.37 6.47 8.36
C ALA A 96 0.98 7.20 8.46
N ARG A 97 2.02 6.66 7.84
CA ARG A 97 3.37 7.22 7.84
C ARG A 97 4.14 6.75 6.60
N LEU A 98 5.00 7.62 6.06
CA LEU A 98 5.98 7.29 5.03
C LEU A 98 7.34 7.88 5.41
N GLY A 99 8.30 7.04 5.80
CA GLY A 99 9.59 7.46 6.36
C GLY A 99 9.38 8.32 7.61
N ASN A 100 9.68 9.62 7.56
CA ASN A 100 9.42 10.57 8.65
C ASN A 100 8.16 11.44 8.43
N LEU A 101 7.46 11.24 7.32
CA LEU A 101 6.26 11.99 6.98
C LEU A 101 5.05 11.37 7.66
N ASN A 102 4.34 12.18 8.44
CA ASN A 102 3.05 11.78 9.01
C ASN A 102 1.97 11.81 7.92
N GLY A 103 1.20 10.73 7.85
CA GLY A 103 0.06 10.61 6.93
C GLY A 103 -1.21 11.27 7.48
N PRO A 104 -2.31 11.26 6.69
CA PRO A 104 -2.42 10.65 5.36
C PRO A 104 -1.61 11.42 4.31
N LEU A 105 -1.15 10.74 3.25
CA LEU A 105 -0.45 11.43 2.17
C LEU A 105 -1.38 12.44 1.52
N SER A 106 -0.82 13.59 1.15
CA SER A 106 -1.51 14.53 0.26
C SER A 106 -1.62 13.93 -1.15
N LEU A 107 -2.60 14.41 -1.93
CA LEU A 107 -2.76 13.96 -3.30
C LEU A 107 -1.53 14.31 -4.17
N LEU A 108 -0.84 15.41 -3.87
CA LEU A 108 0.41 15.78 -4.56
C LEU A 108 1.52 14.77 -4.27
N GLN A 109 1.71 14.39 -3.00
CA GLN A 109 2.70 13.40 -2.61
C GLN A 109 2.41 12.02 -3.21
N LEU A 110 1.13 11.62 -3.25
CA LEU A 110 0.75 10.38 -3.93
C LEU A 110 1.09 10.44 -5.42
N LYS A 111 0.80 11.56 -6.10
CA LYS A 111 1.10 11.75 -7.53
C LYS A 111 2.59 11.81 -7.87
N SER A 112 3.46 12.12 -6.91
CA SER A 112 4.91 12.15 -7.11
C SER A 112 5.61 10.80 -6.89
N LEU A 113 4.89 9.78 -6.42
CA LEU A 113 5.42 8.43 -6.33
C LEU A 113 5.60 7.84 -7.73
N SER A 114 6.56 6.92 -7.85
CA SER A 114 6.72 6.16 -9.09
C SER A 114 5.54 5.22 -9.32
N ALA A 115 5.33 4.82 -10.59
CA ALA A 115 4.27 3.87 -10.93
C ALA A 115 4.42 2.54 -10.16
N ARG A 116 5.66 2.08 -9.95
CA ARG A 116 5.97 0.87 -9.20
C ARG A 116 5.60 0.99 -7.72
N ASP A 117 5.84 2.15 -7.12
CA ASP A 117 5.46 2.41 -5.72
C ASP A 117 3.96 2.49 -5.53
N ILE A 118 3.24 3.11 -6.48
CA ILE A 118 1.77 3.10 -6.49
C ILE A 118 1.23 1.68 -6.59
N GLU A 119 1.79 0.87 -7.49
CA GLU A 119 1.38 -0.53 -7.63
C GLU A 119 1.58 -1.32 -6.33
N ARG A 120 2.72 -1.17 -5.66
CA ARG A 120 2.98 -1.82 -4.37
C ARG A 120 1.99 -1.40 -3.29
N LEU A 121 1.63 -0.12 -3.21
CA LEU A 121 0.60 0.36 -2.28
C LEU A 121 -0.78 -0.23 -2.59
N ILE A 122 -1.17 -0.31 -3.88
CA ILE A 122 -2.44 -0.92 -4.31
C ILE A 122 -2.49 -2.41 -3.96
N ILE A 123 -1.40 -3.14 -4.21
CA ILE A 123 -1.27 -4.54 -3.82
C ILE A 123 -1.44 -4.66 -2.30
N ALA A 124 -0.73 -3.85 -1.53
CA ALA A 124 -0.79 -3.90 -0.07
C ALA A 124 -2.21 -3.63 0.46
N GLN A 125 -2.91 -2.64 -0.08
CA GLN A 125 -4.31 -2.35 0.26
C GLN A 125 -5.22 -3.55 0.01
N ARG A 126 -5.08 -4.20 -1.16
CA ARG A 126 -5.88 -5.37 -1.54
C ARG A 126 -5.59 -6.57 -0.64
N LEU A 127 -4.32 -6.82 -0.34
CA LEU A 127 -3.91 -7.93 0.53
C LEU A 127 -4.38 -7.73 1.97
N GLY A 128 -4.24 -6.53 2.53
CA GLY A 128 -4.70 -6.19 3.89
C GLY A 128 -6.22 -6.23 4.07
N GLY A 129 -6.99 -6.05 2.99
CA GLY A 129 -8.44 -6.22 2.98
C GLY A 129 -8.90 -7.67 2.73
N SER A 130 -8.00 -8.59 2.38
CA SER A 130 -8.32 -9.96 1.99
C SER A 130 -8.06 -10.98 3.11
N ALA A 131 -8.74 -12.14 3.04
CA ALA A 131 -8.52 -13.28 3.93
C ALA A 131 -7.06 -13.80 3.95
N LEU A 132 -6.23 -13.40 2.98
CA LEU A 132 -4.80 -13.73 2.92
C LEU A 132 -4.05 -13.19 4.15
N ALA A 133 -4.41 -12.00 4.66
CA ALA A 133 -3.83 -11.46 5.90
C ALA A 133 -4.13 -12.37 7.10
N GLY A 134 -5.33 -12.97 7.14
CA GLY A 134 -5.72 -13.95 8.16
C GLY A 134 -4.97 -15.28 8.04
N GLN A 135 -4.64 -15.72 6.82
CA GLN A 135 -3.85 -16.94 6.57
C GLN A 135 -2.37 -16.73 6.92
N LEU A 136 -1.76 -15.60 6.51
CA LEU A 136 -0.39 -15.25 6.86
C LEU A 136 -0.20 -15.13 8.38
N ALA A 137 -1.14 -14.48 9.07
CA ALA A 137 -1.13 -14.41 10.53
C ALA A 137 -1.28 -15.79 11.20
N ALA A 138 -2.09 -16.69 10.62
CA ALA A 138 -2.27 -18.05 11.13
C ALA A 138 -1.02 -18.91 10.94
N ASP A 139 -0.29 -18.75 9.83
CA ASP A 139 0.93 -19.51 9.56
C ASP A 139 2.12 -19.03 10.40
N SER A 140 2.28 -17.72 10.63
CA SER A 140 3.27 -17.20 11.58
C SER A 140 3.03 -17.72 13.01
N GLY A 141 1.76 -17.74 13.46
CA GLY A 141 1.41 -18.28 14.79
C GLY A 141 1.66 -19.79 14.96
N ARG A 142 1.70 -20.56 13.87
CA ARG A 142 2.07 -21.99 13.90
C ARG A 142 3.57 -22.22 14.05
N LEU A 143 4.40 -21.36 13.45
CA LEU A 143 5.86 -21.49 13.49
C LEU A 143 6.42 -21.15 14.88
N ASP A 144 5.88 -20.13 15.54
CA ASP A 144 6.29 -19.76 16.90
C ASP A 144 5.92 -20.84 17.94
N ALA A 145 4.80 -21.52 17.75
CA ALA A 145 4.36 -22.62 18.63
C ALA A 145 5.26 -23.87 18.53
N VAL A 146 5.96 -24.06 17.41
CA VAL A 146 6.90 -25.18 17.21
C VAL A 146 8.30 -24.82 17.72
N SER A 147 8.70 -23.54 17.70
CA SER A 147 10.03 -23.14 18.15
C SER A 147 10.19 -23.06 19.68
N GLY A 148 9.11 -23.01 20.45
CA GLY A 148 9.14 -22.93 21.93
C GLY A 148 9.34 -24.28 22.67
N LYS A 149 9.61 -25.37 21.95
CA LYS A 149 9.90 -26.69 22.52
C LYS A 149 11.26 -27.17 22.00
N ASN A 150 12.34 -26.68 22.59
CA ASN A 150 13.62 -27.40 22.74
C ASN A 150 14.54 -26.62 23.68
#